data_AF-A0A9D5B7D9-F1
#
_entry.id   AF-A0A9D5B7D9-F1
#
_cell.length_a   1.000
_cell.length_b   1.000
_cell.length_c   1.000
_cell.angle_alpha   90.00
_cell.angle_beta   90.00
_cell.angle_gamma   90.00
#
_symmetry.space_group_name_H-M   'P 1'
#
loop_
_entity.id
_entity.type
_entity.pdbx_description
1 polymer ?
#
loop_
_entity_poly.entity_id
_entity_poly.type
_entity_poly.pdbx_seq_one_letter_code
_entity_poly.pdbx_strand_id
1 'polypeptide(L)'
;MSLLLHRPPGREAFPGDVFYLHSRLLERAAKRSNQTGAGVEGPPSPSVVGIRVAPKVFEVPPAAPEVFEVPPAPPEVPVLAQQIIPDLQREGELYSRFLVNTLGENPTLRRITETISVQTRIERLIESALVHSGFNPTRIFENRHGIRGIVFYPRGRALSLRQYRSHLLSIYRLGTRDTRAFQRLMTAVRNYDLWL
;
A
#
# COMPACT_ATOMS: atom_id res chain seq x y z
N MET A 1 9.56 -17.52 25.57
CA MET A 1 9.72 -18.70 26.45
C MET A 1 11.08 -19.39 26.30
N SER A 2 11.84 -19.19 25.21
CA SER A 2 13.11 -19.89 24.95
C SER A 2 14.28 -19.52 25.87
N LEU A 3 14.46 -18.22 26.19
CA LEU A 3 15.59 -17.76 27.02
C LEU A 3 15.46 -18.17 28.50
N LEU A 4 14.23 -18.29 29.00
CA LEU A 4 13.94 -18.80 30.34
C LEU A 4 14.18 -20.31 30.48
N LEU A 5 14.27 -21.03 29.35
CA LEU A 5 14.47 -22.48 29.30
C LEU A 5 15.90 -22.86 28.91
N HIS A 6 16.86 -21.92 29.03
CA HIS A 6 18.28 -22.11 28.73
C HIS A 6 18.59 -22.73 27.36
N ARG A 7 17.72 -22.53 26.36
CA ARG A 7 18.07 -22.91 24.99
C ARG A 7 19.16 -21.98 24.46
N PRO A 8 20.17 -22.52 23.75
CA PRO A 8 21.26 -21.71 23.25
C PRO A 8 20.72 -20.60 22.33
N PRO A 9 21.01 -19.31 22.63
CA PRO A 9 20.55 -18.21 21.80
C PRO A 9 21.36 -18.12 20.50
N GLY A 10 20.67 -17.85 19.40
CA GLY A 10 21.28 -17.53 18.12
C GLY A 10 21.48 -16.03 17.94
N ARG A 11 21.55 -15.60 16.67
CA ARG A 11 21.63 -14.18 16.29
C ARG A 11 20.45 -13.40 16.92
N GLU A 12 20.75 -12.24 17.51
CA GLU A 12 19.77 -11.36 18.17
C GLU A 12 18.98 -12.01 19.33
N ALA A 13 19.57 -13.02 20.00
CA ALA A 13 18.97 -13.74 21.14
C ALA A 13 17.66 -14.50 20.83
N PHE A 14 17.37 -14.73 19.55
CA PHE A 14 16.29 -15.60 19.12
C PHE A 14 16.68 -17.08 19.23
N PRO A 15 15.73 -17.99 19.55
CA PRO A 15 16.00 -19.42 19.45
C PRO A 15 16.11 -19.86 17.99
N GLY A 16 16.88 -20.93 17.73
CA GLY A 16 17.18 -21.41 16.37
C GLY A 16 15.96 -21.86 15.56
N ASP A 17 14.82 -22.13 16.20
CA ASP A 17 13.56 -22.56 15.59
C ASP A 17 12.61 -21.40 15.25
N VAL A 18 13.03 -20.14 15.42
CA VAL A 18 12.20 -18.96 15.08
C VAL A 18 11.72 -19.00 13.63
N PHE A 19 12.59 -19.37 12.68
CA PHE A 19 12.20 -19.47 11.28
C PHE A 19 11.09 -20.53 11.09
N TYR A 20 11.27 -21.71 11.69
CA TYR A 20 10.30 -22.81 11.59
C TYR A 20 8.92 -22.45 12.17
N LEU A 21 8.89 -21.70 13.29
CA LEU A 21 7.64 -21.24 13.91
C LEU A 21 6.83 -20.31 12.98
N HIS A 22 7.51 -19.38 12.32
CA HIS A 22 6.84 -18.45 11.39
C HIS A 22 6.38 -19.15 10.12
N SER A 23 7.23 -20.03 9.55
CA SER A 23 6.89 -20.80 8.36
C SER A 23 5.67 -21.69 8.58
N ARG A 24 5.62 -22.43 9.70
CA ARG A 24 4.46 -23.29 10.04
C ARG A 24 3.16 -22.50 10.23
N LEU A 25 3.24 -21.27 10.74
CA LEU A 25 2.06 -20.42 10.89
C LEU A 25 1.53 -19.97 9.53
N LEU A 26 2.42 -19.56 8.62
CA LEU A 26 2.04 -19.08 7.29
C LEU A 26 1.52 -20.19 6.38
N GLU A 27 2.13 -21.38 6.42
CA GLU A 27 1.70 -22.56 5.65
C GLU A 27 0.27 -23.03 5.96
N ARG A 28 -0.30 -22.63 7.10
CA ARG A 28 -1.69 -22.94 7.46
C ARG A 28 -2.70 -22.01 6.79
N ALA A 29 -2.28 -20.86 6.30
CA ALA A 29 -3.13 -19.88 5.63
C ALA A 29 -3.27 -20.19 4.13
N ALA A 30 -3.70 -21.40 3.80
CA ALA A 30 -3.95 -21.84 2.42
C ALA A 30 -5.46 -21.94 2.14
N LYS A 31 -5.85 -21.67 0.89
CA LYS A 31 -7.22 -21.91 0.42
C LYS A 31 -7.41 -23.41 0.20
N ARG A 32 -8.31 -24.04 0.97
CA ARG A 32 -8.63 -25.47 0.82
C ARG A 32 -9.39 -25.76 -0.48
N SER A 33 -9.23 -26.98 -0.99
CA SER A 33 -9.97 -27.45 -2.17
C SER A 33 -11.45 -27.70 -1.82
N ASN A 34 -12.32 -27.65 -2.82
CA ASN A 34 -13.76 -27.88 -2.65
C ASN A 34 -14.09 -29.28 -2.09
N GLN A 35 -13.17 -30.24 -2.22
CA GLN A 35 -13.31 -31.59 -1.68
C GLN A 35 -13.09 -31.69 -0.15
N THR A 36 -12.51 -30.65 0.49
CA THR A 36 -12.18 -30.64 1.94
C THR A 36 -12.98 -29.60 2.75
N GLY A 37 -14.20 -29.28 2.32
CA GLY A 37 -15.19 -28.58 3.15
C GLY A 37 -15.11 -27.06 3.17
N ALA A 38 -14.80 -26.43 2.03
CA ALA A 38 -14.96 -24.98 1.88
C ALA A 38 -16.39 -24.64 1.39
N GLY A 39 -17.38 -24.74 2.27
CA GLY A 39 -18.76 -24.34 1.97
C GLY A 39 -19.74 -24.62 3.11
N VAL A 40 -20.51 -23.61 3.50
CA VAL A 40 -21.50 -23.62 4.58
C VAL A 40 -22.55 -24.71 4.35
N GLU A 41 -22.73 -25.60 5.33
CA GLU A 41 -23.74 -26.66 5.28
C GLU A 41 -25.15 -26.03 5.38
N GLY A 42 -25.91 -26.09 4.28
CA GLY A 42 -27.37 -25.97 4.30
C GLY A 42 -28.02 -27.25 4.83
N PRO A 43 -29.33 -27.24 5.14
CA PRO A 43 -30.00 -28.33 5.85
C PRO A 43 -29.99 -29.64 5.03
N PRO A 44 -30.06 -30.81 5.69
CA PRO A 44 -29.88 -32.10 5.02
C PRO A 44 -31.06 -32.39 4.07
N SER A 45 -30.72 -32.65 2.81
CA SER A 45 -31.65 -33.18 1.81
C SER A 45 -32.10 -34.61 2.18
N PRO A 46 -33.38 -34.98 1.95
CA PRO A 46 -33.89 -36.30 2.30
C PRO A 46 -33.29 -37.41 1.42
N SER A 47 -33.27 -38.62 1.98
CA SER A 47 -32.74 -39.83 1.34
C SER A 47 -33.50 -40.16 0.05
N VAL A 48 -32.81 -40.08 -1.09
CA VAL A 48 -33.37 -40.44 -2.40
C VAL A 48 -33.22 -41.95 -2.61
N VAL A 49 -34.37 -42.64 -2.68
CA VAL A 49 -34.49 -44.02 -3.17
C VAL A 49 -34.04 -44.05 -4.64
N GLY A 50 -33.10 -44.94 -4.95
CA GLY A 50 -32.49 -45.05 -6.27
C GLY A 50 -33.48 -45.49 -7.35
N ILE A 51 -34.01 -44.53 -8.09
CA ILE A 51 -34.60 -44.78 -9.41
C ILE A 51 -33.45 -44.68 -10.42
N ARG A 52 -33.13 -45.79 -11.11
CA ARG A 52 -32.20 -45.79 -12.24
C ARG A 52 -32.82 -44.99 -13.39
N VAL A 53 -32.49 -43.70 -13.46
CA VAL A 53 -32.70 -42.89 -14.66
C VAL A 53 -31.44 -43.02 -15.51
N ALA A 54 -31.60 -43.43 -16.77
CA ALA A 54 -30.49 -43.51 -17.72
C ALA A 54 -29.80 -42.14 -17.83
N PRO A 55 -28.45 -42.09 -17.92
CA PRO A 55 -27.73 -40.82 -17.93
C PRO A 55 -28.10 -40.04 -19.19
N LYS A 56 -28.79 -38.92 -19.02
CA LYS A 56 -28.94 -37.93 -20.08
C LYS A 56 -27.57 -37.29 -20.27
N VAL A 57 -26.95 -37.55 -21.42
CA VAL A 57 -25.68 -36.93 -21.81
C VAL A 57 -25.93 -35.42 -21.84
N PHE A 58 -25.39 -34.71 -20.86
CA PHE A 58 -25.40 -33.25 -20.85
C PHE A 58 -24.19 -32.84 -21.68
N GLU A 59 -24.43 -32.46 -22.93
CA GLU A 59 -23.37 -31.84 -23.73
C GLU A 59 -22.95 -30.56 -23.02
N VAL A 60 -21.70 -30.52 -22.55
CA VAL A 60 -21.09 -29.31 -21.98
C VAL A 60 -21.00 -28.31 -23.13
N PRO A 61 -21.72 -27.17 -23.09
CA PRO A 61 -21.56 -26.14 -24.11
C PRO A 61 -20.08 -25.77 -24.19
N PRO A 62 -19.50 -25.56 -25.38
CA PRO A 62 -18.10 -25.18 -25.50
C PRO A 62 -17.86 -23.97 -24.59
N ALA A 63 -16.92 -24.11 -23.66
CA ALA A 63 -16.55 -23.04 -22.75
C ALA A 63 -16.24 -21.81 -23.61
N ALA A 64 -17.05 -20.76 -23.46
CA ALA A 64 -16.73 -19.47 -24.06
C ALA A 64 -15.29 -19.13 -23.65
N PRO A 65 -14.44 -18.70 -24.59
CA PRO A 65 -13.05 -18.42 -24.26
C PRO A 65 -13.03 -17.45 -23.09
N GLU A 66 -12.41 -17.86 -21.98
CA GLU A 66 -12.14 -16.95 -20.88
C GLU A 66 -11.34 -15.78 -21.45
N VAL A 67 -12.01 -14.64 -21.60
CA VAL A 67 -11.33 -13.38 -21.92
C VAL A 67 -10.52 -13.06 -20.68
N PHE A 68 -9.26 -13.47 -20.66
CA PHE A 68 -8.28 -12.96 -19.73
C PHE A 68 -8.14 -11.46 -20.04
N GLU A 69 -8.97 -10.65 -19.39
CA GLU A 69 -8.81 -9.20 -19.40
C GLU A 69 -7.39 -8.93 -18.91
N VAL A 70 -6.52 -8.51 -19.84
CA VAL A 70 -5.17 -8.10 -19.49
C VAL A 70 -5.33 -6.99 -18.46
N PRO A 71 -4.78 -7.15 -17.23
CA PRO A 71 -4.89 -6.11 -16.22
C PRO A 71 -4.43 -4.79 -16.84
N PRO A 72 -5.16 -3.68 -16.63
CA PRO A 72 -4.81 -2.41 -17.25
C PRO A 72 -3.33 -2.12 -16.95
N ALA A 73 -2.58 -1.74 -17.99
CA ALA A 73 -1.17 -1.43 -17.86
C ALA A 73 -0.99 -0.43 -16.71
N PRO A 74 0.01 -0.62 -15.82
CA PRO A 74 0.26 0.31 -14.73
C PRO A 74 0.33 1.73 -15.29
N PRO A 75 -0.36 2.70 -14.68
CA PRO A 75 -0.33 4.07 -15.18
C PRO A 75 1.13 4.52 -15.28
N GLU A 76 1.53 5.07 -16.42
CA GLU A 76 2.88 5.61 -16.60
C GLU A 76 3.09 6.71 -15.55
N VAL A 77 3.89 6.41 -14.52
CA VAL A 77 4.21 7.40 -13.51
C VAL A 77 5.41 8.18 -14.01
N PRO A 78 5.25 9.47 -14.37
CA PRO A 78 6.37 10.25 -14.86
C PRO A 78 7.48 10.29 -13.80
N VAL A 79 8.72 10.04 -14.22
CA VAL A 79 9.90 10.19 -13.37
C VAL A 79 10.70 11.37 -13.91
N LEU A 80 11.01 12.34 -13.06
CA LEU A 80 11.83 13.48 -13.47
C LEU A 80 13.27 13.03 -13.72
N ALA A 81 13.82 13.45 -14.87
CA ALA A 81 15.24 13.23 -15.20
C ALA A 81 16.17 13.96 -14.21
N GLN A 82 15.75 15.12 -13.70
CA GLN A 82 16.45 15.90 -12.68
C GLN A 82 15.54 16.09 -11.46
N GLN A 83 16.04 15.72 -10.27
CA GLN A 83 15.29 15.93 -9.03
C GLN A 83 15.27 17.41 -8.68
N ILE A 84 14.13 17.92 -8.19
CA ILE A 84 14.00 19.31 -7.72
C ILE A 84 14.88 19.56 -6.49
N ILE A 85 14.95 18.57 -5.58
CA ILE A 85 15.86 18.56 -4.43
C ILE A 85 16.54 17.21 -4.28
N PRO A 86 17.77 17.15 -3.75
CA PRO A 86 18.45 15.90 -3.42
C PRO A 86 17.70 15.11 -2.33
N ASP A 87 17.71 13.78 -2.42
CA ASP A 87 17.02 12.89 -1.48
C ASP A 87 17.48 13.10 -0.02
N LEU A 88 18.77 13.35 0.22
CA LEU A 88 19.30 13.62 1.57
C LEU A 88 18.64 14.88 2.20
N GLN A 89 18.51 15.95 1.42
CA GLN A 89 17.86 17.17 1.86
C GLN A 89 16.36 16.94 2.07
N ARG A 90 15.71 16.24 1.14
CA ARG A 90 14.28 15.88 1.23
C ARG A 90 13.99 15.12 2.51
N GLU A 91 14.76 14.08 2.80
CA GLU A 91 14.60 13.24 3.99
C GLU A 91 14.83 14.03 5.28
N GLY A 92 15.86 14.89 5.34
CA GLY A 92 16.12 15.75 6.50
C GLY A 92 14.98 16.74 6.78
N GLU A 93 14.43 17.36 5.73
CA GLU A 93 13.28 18.27 5.86
C GLU A 93 11.98 17.51 6.23
N LEU A 94 11.75 16.31 5.67
CA LEU A 94 10.60 15.47 6.01
C LEU A 94 10.68 14.95 7.45
N TYR A 95 11.86 14.50 7.89
CA TYR A 95 12.12 14.07 9.25
C TYR A 95 11.79 15.18 10.26
N SER A 96 12.35 16.37 10.05
CA SER A 96 12.12 17.53 10.92
C SER A 96 10.62 17.86 11.03
N ARG A 97 9.90 17.83 9.91
CA ARG A 97 8.45 18.06 9.88
C ARG A 97 7.66 16.96 10.56
N PHE A 98 8.03 15.70 10.35
CA PHE A 98 7.35 14.56 10.96
C PHE A 98 7.41 14.66 12.48
N LEU A 99 8.56 15.01 13.05
CA LEU A 99 8.71 15.19 14.50
C LEU A 99 7.79 16.29 15.05
N VAL A 100 7.74 17.46 14.40
CA VAL A 100 6.86 18.56 14.80
C VAL A 100 5.37 18.16 14.73
N ASN A 101 4.98 17.37 13.73
CA ASN A 101 3.59 16.98 13.51
C ASN A 101 3.19 15.67 14.23
N THR A 102 4.08 15.10 15.04
CA THR A 102 3.85 13.92 15.89
C THR A 102 4.26 14.17 17.35
N LEU A 103 4.35 15.44 17.75
CA LEU A 103 4.64 15.81 19.13
C LEU A 103 3.66 15.11 20.08
N GLY A 104 4.23 14.38 21.05
CA GLY A 104 3.49 13.57 22.03
C GLY A 104 3.20 12.11 21.62
N GLU A 105 3.47 11.69 20.37
CA GLU A 105 3.24 10.30 19.94
C GLU A 105 4.40 9.33 20.24
N ASN A 106 5.60 9.83 20.59
CA ASN A 106 6.82 9.05 20.85
C ASN A 106 7.03 7.85 19.90
N PRO A 107 7.10 8.07 18.56
CA PRO A 107 7.21 6.99 17.60
C PRO A 107 8.57 6.27 17.70
N THR A 108 8.57 4.96 17.44
CA THR A 108 9.80 4.16 17.38
C THR A 108 10.66 4.58 16.18
N LEU A 109 11.99 4.41 16.27
CA LEU A 109 12.92 4.69 15.16
C LEU A 109 12.50 4.01 13.86
N ARG A 110 12.09 2.74 13.94
CA ARG A 110 11.56 1.99 12.79
C ARG A 110 10.32 2.65 12.17
N ARG A 111 9.37 3.13 12.99
CA ARG A 111 8.18 3.82 12.49
C ARG A 111 8.55 5.13 11.82
N ILE A 112 9.52 5.86 12.38
CA ILE A 112 10.02 7.12 11.79
C ILE A 112 10.64 6.83 10.42
N THR A 113 11.64 5.93 10.34
CA THR A 113 12.34 5.65 9.09
C THR A 113 11.43 5.09 8.01
N GLU A 114 10.51 4.17 8.35
CA GLU A 114 9.52 3.66 7.41
C GLU A 114 8.57 4.76 6.92
N THR A 115 8.18 5.70 7.79
CA THR A 115 7.32 6.82 7.41
C THR A 115 8.03 7.78 6.48
N ILE A 116 9.26 8.20 6.81
CA ILE A 116 10.05 9.11 5.97
C ILE A 116 10.31 8.48 4.61
N SER A 117 10.68 7.19 4.55
CA SER A 117 10.89 6.49 3.29
C SER A 117 9.65 6.50 2.38
N VAL A 118 8.46 6.28 2.96
CA VAL A 118 7.21 6.32 2.18
C VAL A 118 6.86 7.75 1.77
N GLN A 119 7.06 8.74 2.64
CA GLN A 119 6.86 10.15 2.30
C GLN A 119 7.77 10.60 1.16
N THR A 120 9.07 10.24 1.19
CA THR A 120 10.03 10.52 0.12
C THR A 120 9.54 10.00 -1.23
N ARG A 121 9.03 8.75 -1.27
CA ARG A 121 8.48 8.17 -2.50
C ARG A 121 7.25 8.95 -2.98
N ILE A 122 6.31 9.25 -2.09
CA ILE A 122 5.10 10.01 -2.46
C ILE A 122 5.47 11.40 -2.98
N GLU A 123 6.39 12.11 -2.32
CA GLU A 123 6.79 13.46 -2.71
C GLU A 123 7.39 13.49 -4.11
N ARG A 124 8.28 12.53 -4.43
CA ARG A 124 8.85 12.40 -5.78
C ARG A 124 7.80 12.21 -6.86
N LEU A 125 6.78 11.38 -6.61
CA LEU A 125 5.70 11.10 -7.58
C LEU A 125 4.75 12.30 -7.72
N ILE A 126 4.58 13.09 -6.66
CA ILE A 126 3.79 14.33 -6.70
C ILE A 126 4.54 15.43 -7.45
N GLU A 127 5.82 15.66 -7.14
CA GLU A 127 6.67 16.62 -7.85
C GLU A 127 6.71 16.31 -9.35
N SER A 128 6.88 15.04 -9.72
CA SER A 128 6.89 14.66 -11.13
C SER A 128 5.56 14.89 -11.82
N ALA A 129 4.44 14.56 -11.16
CA ALA A 129 3.11 14.82 -11.68
C ALA A 129 2.81 16.31 -11.82
N LEU A 130 3.31 17.16 -10.92
CA LEU A 130 3.18 18.62 -11.01
C LEU A 130 3.96 19.17 -12.22
N VAL A 131 5.23 18.81 -12.36
CA VAL A 131 6.07 19.28 -13.48
C VAL A 131 5.50 18.80 -14.82
N HIS A 132 5.06 17.55 -14.94
CA HIS A 132 4.39 17.06 -16.14
C HIS A 132 3.02 17.71 -16.40
N SER A 133 2.43 18.37 -15.40
CA SER A 133 1.20 19.16 -15.57
C SER A 133 1.48 20.62 -15.93
N GLY A 134 2.74 20.98 -16.17
CA GLY A 134 3.15 22.32 -16.62
C GLY A 134 3.52 23.30 -15.50
N PHE A 135 3.54 22.86 -14.23
CA PHE A 135 3.93 23.72 -13.11
C PHE A 135 5.45 23.97 -13.09
N ASN A 136 5.85 25.17 -12.65
CA ASN A 136 7.25 25.58 -12.67
C ASN A 136 8.04 24.89 -11.53
N PRO A 137 9.14 24.15 -11.82
CA PRO A 137 9.94 23.48 -10.79
C PRO A 137 10.47 24.42 -9.68
N THR A 138 10.83 25.66 -10.01
CA THR A 138 11.29 26.67 -9.04
C THR A 138 10.17 27.04 -8.07
N ARG A 139 8.94 27.22 -8.55
CA ARG A 139 7.78 27.51 -7.71
C ARG A 139 7.40 26.33 -6.82
N ILE A 140 7.49 25.10 -7.36
CA ILE A 140 7.32 23.87 -6.58
C ILE A 140 8.36 23.80 -5.46
N PHE A 141 9.63 24.13 -5.74
CA PHE A 141 10.69 24.18 -4.74
C PHE A 141 10.43 25.23 -3.64
N GLU A 142 10.08 26.46 -4.03
CA GLU A 142 9.76 27.55 -3.11
C GLU A 142 8.59 27.18 -2.19
N ASN A 143 7.56 26.52 -2.75
CA ASN A 143 6.32 26.20 -2.04
C ASN A 143 6.21 24.74 -1.57
N ARG A 144 7.32 23.98 -1.60
CA ARG A 144 7.38 22.57 -1.18
C ARG A 144 6.83 22.34 0.24
N HIS A 145 7.01 23.34 1.08
CA HIS A 145 6.51 23.36 2.44
C HIS A 145 4.98 23.35 2.54
N GLY A 146 4.29 24.07 1.66
CA GLY A 146 2.84 24.06 1.54
C GLY A 146 2.32 22.75 0.96
N ILE A 147 2.99 22.25 -0.10
CA ILE A 147 2.70 20.93 -0.70
C ILE A 147 2.72 19.84 0.36
N ARG A 148 3.80 19.75 1.15
CA ARG A 148 3.93 18.75 2.23
C ARG A 148 2.83 18.89 3.29
N GLY A 149 2.43 20.11 3.63
CA GLY A 149 1.34 20.35 4.58
C GLY A 149 0.03 19.72 4.11
N ILE A 150 -0.32 19.94 2.85
CA ILE A 150 -1.56 19.41 2.24
C ILE A 150 -1.51 17.88 2.09
N VAL A 151 -0.36 17.36 1.64
CA VAL A 151 -0.21 15.94 1.29
C VAL A 151 -0.05 15.07 2.54
N PHE A 152 0.86 15.44 3.44
CA PHE A 152 1.29 14.58 4.55
C PHE A 152 0.65 14.95 5.88
N TYR A 153 0.29 16.22 6.07
CA TYR A 153 -0.14 16.73 7.36
C TYR A 153 -1.54 17.39 7.30
N PRO A 154 -2.57 16.67 6.80
CA PRO A 154 -3.90 17.25 6.73
C PRO A 154 -4.39 17.63 8.14
N ARG A 155 -4.82 18.88 8.30
CA ARG A 155 -5.18 19.47 9.61
C ARG A 155 -4.02 19.56 10.60
N GLY A 156 -2.78 19.63 10.11
CA GLY A 156 -1.58 19.82 10.96
C GLY A 156 -1.17 18.59 11.76
N ARG A 157 -1.59 17.38 11.35
CA ARG A 157 -1.20 16.12 11.98
C ARG A 157 -0.71 15.11 10.96
N ALA A 158 0.32 14.34 11.33
CA ALA A 158 0.83 13.27 10.48
C ALA A 158 -0.23 12.18 10.28
N LEU A 159 -0.31 11.66 9.06
CA LEU A 159 -1.07 10.43 8.81
C LEU A 159 -0.38 9.24 9.48
N SER A 160 -1.14 8.18 9.74
CA SER A 160 -0.56 6.90 10.18
C SER A 160 0.25 6.25 9.06
N LEU A 161 1.23 5.42 9.41
CA LEU A 161 2.03 4.67 8.44
C LEU A 161 1.17 3.80 7.50
N ARG A 162 0.07 3.23 8.01
CA ARG A 162 -0.89 2.48 7.20
C ARG A 162 -1.54 3.38 6.14
N GLN A 163 -1.91 4.61 6.49
CA GLN A 163 -2.47 5.57 5.56
C GLN A 163 -1.45 6.02 4.52
N TYR A 164 -0.19 6.28 4.90
CA TYR A 164 0.86 6.59 3.93
C TYR A 164 1.09 5.44 2.94
N ARG A 165 1.17 4.20 3.42
CA ARG A 165 1.28 3.02 2.55
C ARG A 165 0.09 2.87 1.62
N SER A 166 -1.12 3.02 2.17
CA SER A 166 -2.34 3.00 1.36
C SER A 166 -2.33 4.09 0.29
N HIS A 167 -1.85 5.28 0.62
CA HIS A 167 -1.77 6.39 -0.31
C HIS A 167 -0.77 6.11 -1.44
N LEU A 168 0.43 5.62 -1.10
CA LEU A 168 1.42 5.21 -2.10
C LEU A 168 0.89 4.10 -3.02
N LEU A 169 0.17 3.11 -2.46
CA LEU A 169 -0.50 2.08 -3.26
C LEU A 169 -1.58 2.66 -4.17
N SER A 170 -2.36 3.66 -3.72
CA SER A 170 -3.32 4.35 -4.57
C SER A 170 -2.65 5.06 -5.73
N ILE A 171 -1.49 5.69 -5.52
CA ILE A 171 -0.71 6.31 -6.60
C ILE A 171 -0.31 5.26 -7.64
N TYR A 172 0.19 4.09 -7.21
CA TYR A 172 0.59 3.04 -8.16
C TYR A 172 -0.58 2.37 -8.88
N ARG A 173 -1.78 2.35 -8.28
CA ARG A 173 -2.97 1.73 -8.87
C ARG A 173 -3.74 2.66 -9.80
N LEU A 174 -3.89 3.92 -9.41
CA LEU A 174 -4.75 4.90 -10.10
C LEU A 174 -3.94 5.92 -10.90
N GLY A 175 -2.66 6.10 -10.59
CA GLY A 175 -1.84 7.21 -11.05
C GLY A 175 -1.87 8.37 -10.05
N THR A 176 -0.82 9.20 -10.04
CA THR A 176 -0.70 10.30 -9.06
C THR A 176 -1.84 11.29 -9.16
N ARG A 177 -2.24 11.66 -10.39
CA ARG A 177 -3.22 12.72 -10.67
C ARG A 177 -4.62 12.40 -10.16
N ASP A 178 -4.98 11.12 -10.16
CA ASP A 178 -6.30 10.63 -9.76
C ASP A 178 -6.41 10.34 -8.26
N THR A 179 -5.34 10.58 -7.49
CA THR A 179 -5.39 10.45 -6.04
C THR A 179 -6.06 11.63 -5.35
N ARG A 180 -6.78 11.36 -4.25
CA ARG A 180 -7.38 12.41 -3.41
C ARG A 180 -6.38 13.42 -2.87
N ALA A 181 -5.13 13.04 -2.62
CA ALA A 181 -4.13 13.99 -2.15
C ALA A 181 -3.73 14.98 -3.25
N PHE A 182 -3.54 14.49 -4.49
CA PHE A 182 -3.25 15.35 -5.62
C PHE A 182 -4.43 16.27 -5.94
N GLN A 183 -5.67 15.75 -5.91
CA GLN A 183 -6.88 16.57 -6.09
C GLN A 183 -7.00 17.69 -5.03
N ARG A 184 -6.67 17.41 -3.76
CA ARG A 184 -6.63 18.43 -2.70
C ARG A 184 -5.58 19.50 -2.99
N LEU A 185 -4.40 19.08 -3.46
CA LEU A 185 -3.33 19.99 -3.86
C LEU A 185 -3.77 20.89 -5.02
N MET A 186 -4.38 20.33 -6.07
CA MET A 186 -4.93 21.11 -7.19
C MET A 186 -6.05 22.05 -6.76
N THR A 187 -6.84 21.67 -5.77
CA THR A 187 -7.87 22.55 -5.20
C THR A 187 -7.25 23.73 -4.45
N ALA A 188 -6.20 23.48 -3.66
CA ALA A 188 -5.45 24.54 -2.98
C ALA A 188 -4.78 25.52 -3.97
N VAL A 189 -4.26 25.01 -5.09
CA VAL A 189 -3.72 25.87 -6.16
C VAL A 189 -4.81 26.74 -6.77
N ARG A 190 -5.96 26.16 -7.11
CA ARG A 190 -7.11 26.92 -7.67
C ARG A 190 -7.66 27.97 -6.72
N ASN A 191 -7.62 27.71 -5.41
CA ASN A 191 -8.09 28.64 -4.39
C ASN A 191 -7.05 29.71 -4.00
N TYR A 192 -5.88 29.74 -4.65
CA TYR A 192 -4.74 30.61 -4.30
C TYR A 192 -4.15 30.38 -2.91
N ASP A 193 -4.44 29.22 -2.28
CA ASP A 193 -3.81 28.79 -1.01
C ASP A 193 -2.38 28.28 -1.22
N LEU A 194 -2.04 27.89 -2.46
CA LEU A 194 -0.74 27.37 -2.84
C LEU A 194 -0.33 27.91 -4.21
N TRP A 195 0.79 28.64 -4.28
CA TRP A 195 1.22 29.32 -5.51
C TRP A 195 2.29 28.47 -6.21
N LEU A 196 1.93 27.79 -7.30
CA LEU A 196 2.81 26.88 -8.06
C LEU A 196 3.04 27.34 -9.50
#